data_AF-A0ABD3J3Z1-F1
#
_entry.id   AF-A0ABD3J3Z1-F1
#
_cell.length_a   1.000
_cell.length_b   1.000
_cell.length_c   1.000
_cell.angle_alpha   90.00
_cell.angle_beta   90.00
_cell.angle_gamma   90.00
#
_symmetry.space_group_name_H-M   'P 1'
#
loop_
_entity.id
_entity.type
_entity.pdbx_description
1 polymer ?
#
loop_
_entity_poly.entity_id
_entity_poly.type
_entity_poly.pdbx_seq_one_letter_code
_entity_poly.pdbx_strand_id
1 'polypeptide(L)'
;MKKSSEATLSMEIERGEYQVFLSFRGPDTRYGFTNSLYHCLLDAGIHVFIDDEQLRVGKEIGGELLKALERSRIYIPIFSKNFATSSWCLCEVAHMVECTSKSNGKKEIHPVFYDVYPDDVKLKSQLYKEALAKHKMKFPSEELKRWENALVEVARIKGWELRNRRHGEIARFIVDEVVHKIGDKRVDVPKNLVEDHHQIKAIIEKLDIYSDDVRFIGIHGMGGIGKTTLSKVVFNKLYSDFDGVCFLNDIRGATGHGLIEFQKKLLSSMVHFRNAIQIKDIRDGMKWIQRVCCTRKVLIVLDNLDKKEQLEKLAGKCDWFGLGSRIIITTRDKGILMTQMESSNKEDLSQPKGILDFEVHAMEFDQAFRLFSKHTFGSDSPIKDYVALSYTIVNKVDRLPLAVEVIGSFLCCCGSTLEPYFDKRNLWKDTLKKLDRGPFKDVRDVLMISYEGLENEQKEVFLDIACFFTNEDKTYPIIMWDNCNYNPHIAISILLQRSLIKIGDDNKFWMHDQVRDLGRYIILEEYPRKECPRKYSRA
;
A
#
# COMPACT_ATOMS: atom_id res chain seq x y z
N MET A 1 -45.76 -6.48 -16.29
CA MET A 1 -44.35 -6.23 -16.67
C MET A 1 -43.94 -4.74 -16.70
N LYS A 2 -44.54 -3.85 -15.88
CA LYS A 2 -44.14 -2.42 -15.78
C LYS A 2 -43.50 -2.01 -14.46
N LYS A 3 -43.47 -2.88 -13.44
CA LYS A 3 -42.86 -2.60 -12.12
C LYS A 3 -41.37 -2.97 -12.01
N SER A 4 -40.82 -3.67 -13.00
CA SER A 4 -39.42 -4.14 -12.94
C SER A 4 -38.41 -3.11 -13.43
N SER A 5 -38.80 -2.12 -14.25
CA SER A 5 -37.87 -1.12 -14.78
C SER A 5 -37.69 0.09 -13.87
N GLU A 6 -38.73 0.46 -13.09
CA GLU A 6 -38.61 1.51 -12.07
C GLU A 6 -37.77 1.04 -10.89
N ALA A 7 -37.86 -0.23 -10.49
CA ALA A 7 -37.03 -0.82 -9.43
C ALA A 7 -35.53 -0.86 -9.82
N THR A 8 -35.21 -1.10 -11.09
CA THR A 8 -33.82 -1.05 -11.58
C THR A 8 -33.28 0.38 -11.61
N LEU A 9 -34.09 1.37 -12.01
CA LEU A 9 -33.69 2.79 -11.94
C LEU A 9 -33.56 3.31 -10.51
N SER A 10 -34.37 2.81 -9.57
CA SER A 10 -34.31 3.23 -8.17
C SER A 10 -33.24 2.51 -7.35
N MET A 11 -32.74 1.34 -7.80
CA MET A 11 -31.58 0.66 -7.21
C MET A 11 -30.22 1.20 -7.70
N GLU A 12 -30.16 1.96 -8.80
CA GLU A 12 -28.92 2.65 -9.24
C GLU A 12 -28.66 3.97 -8.50
N ILE A 13 -29.68 4.55 -7.86
CA ILE A 13 -29.58 5.88 -7.20
C ILE A 13 -28.80 5.83 -5.87
N GLU A 14 -28.53 4.65 -5.30
CA GLU A 14 -27.72 4.49 -4.08
C GLU A 14 -26.22 4.24 -4.36
N ARG A 15 -25.74 4.27 -5.61
CA ARG A 15 -24.32 4.10 -5.95
C ARG A 15 -23.75 5.28 -6.74
N GLY A 16 -22.92 6.08 -6.06
CA GLY A 16 -21.72 6.65 -6.67
C GLY A 16 -21.74 8.16 -6.88
N GLU A 17 -21.04 8.87 -6.02
CA GLU A 17 -20.63 10.25 -6.24
C GLU A 17 -19.89 10.38 -7.60
N TYR A 18 -20.11 11.48 -8.33
CA TYR A 18 -19.32 11.76 -9.54
C TYR A 18 -17.87 12.06 -9.15
N GLN A 19 -16.90 11.54 -9.89
CA GLN A 19 -15.48 11.78 -9.63
C GLN A 19 -14.95 12.93 -10.48
N VAL A 20 -15.45 13.06 -11.71
CA VAL A 20 -15.09 14.12 -12.66
C VAL A 20 -16.35 14.86 -13.13
N PHE A 21 -16.25 16.18 -13.29
CA PHE A 21 -17.25 17.01 -13.94
C PHE A 21 -16.67 17.64 -15.20
N LEU A 22 -17.32 17.41 -16.35
CA LEU A 22 -16.99 18.06 -17.61
C LEU A 22 -17.92 19.25 -17.85
N SER A 23 -17.37 20.46 -17.92
CA SER A 23 -18.09 21.67 -18.35
C SER A 23 -17.62 22.06 -19.75
N PHE A 24 -18.55 22.26 -20.68
CA PHE A 24 -18.23 22.54 -22.07
C PHE A 24 -19.41 23.21 -22.78
N ARG A 25 -19.11 23.85 -23.90
CA ARG A 25 -20.15 24.39 -24.77
C ARG A 25 -20.66 23.30 -25.70
N GLY A 26 -21.89 22.82 -25.46
CA GLY A 26 -22.50 21.72 -26.21
C GLY A 26 -22.34 21.80 -27.74
N PRO A 27 -22.78 22.89 -28.39
CA PRO A 27 -22.67 23.05 -29.84
C PRO A 27 -21.24 23.06 -30.40
N ASP A 28 -20.23 23.38 -29.58
CA ASP A 28 -18.85 23.52 -30.07
C ASP A 28 -18.10 22.19 -30.01
N THR A 29 -18.23 21.43 -28.93
CA THR A 29 -17.32 20.30 -28.65
C THR A 29 -18.02 18.97 -28.37
N ARG A 30 -19.36 18.93 -28.24
CA ARG A 30 -20.09 17.73 -27.81
C ARG A 30 -19.70 16.50 -28.60
N TYR A 31 -20.03 16.46 -29.89
CA TYR A 31 -19.82 15.27 -30.72
C TYR A 31 -18.35 15.07 -31.14
N GLY A 32 -17.47 16.01 -30.79
CA GLY A 32 -16.04 15.97 -31.08
C GLY A 32 -15.23 15.56 -29.85
N PHE A 33 -14.31 16.44 -29.44
CA PHE A 33 -13.36 16.17 -28.38
C PHE A 33 -14.01 15.81 -27.04
N THR A 34 -15.11 16.47 -26.65
CA THR A 34 -15.77 16.18 -25.37
C THR A 34 -16.32 14.75 -25.33
N ASN A 35 -17.00 14.29 -26.38
CA ASN A 35 -17.51 12.92 -26.45
C ASN A 35 -16.36 11.89 -26.41
N SER A 36 -15.26 12.15 -27.15
CA SER A 36 -14.08 11.29 -27.09
C SER A 36 -13.47 11.22 -25.68
N LEU A 37 -13.28 12.37 -25.02
CA LEU A 37 -12.73 12.43 -23.67
C LEU A 37 -13.66 11.73 -22.66
N TYR A 38 -14.97 11.96 -22.75
CA TYR A 38 -15.97 11.31 -21.90
C TYR A 38 -15.88 9.79 -22.01
N HIS A 39 -15.89 9.23 -23.22
CA HIS A 39 -15.79 7.79 -23.41
C HIS A 39 -14.44 7.23 -22.94
N CYS A 40 -13.32 7.93 -23.19
CA CYS A 40 -12.02 7.46 -22.67
C CYS A 40 -11.98 7.45 -21.13
N LEU A 41 -12.64 8.39 -20.45
CA LEU A 41 -12.76 8.40 -19.00
C LEU A 41 -13.66 7.25 -18.49
N LEU A 42 -14.78 6.98 -19.17
CA LEU A 42 -15.65 5.84 -18.85
C LEU A 42 -14.94 4.49 -19.05
N ASP A 43 -14.21 4.33 -20.15
CA ASP A 43 -13.43 3.12 -20.45
C ASP A 43 -12.33 2.88 -19.40
N ALA A 44 -11.86 3.94 -18.75
CA ALA A 44 -10.93 3.89 -17.62
C ALA A 44 -11.63 3.63 -16.26
N GLY A 45 -12.95 3.42 -16.24
CA GLY A 45 -13.74 3.15 -15.04
C GLY A 45 -14.03 4.38 -14.18
N ILE A 46 -13.88 5.59 -14.72
CA ILE A 46 -14.11 6.84 -13.99
C ILE A 46 -15.59 7.23 -14.10
N HIS A 47 -16.20 7.59 -12.96
CA HIS A 47 -17.57 8.10 -12.94
C HIS A 47 -17.61 9.59 -13.28
N VAL A 48 -18.11 9.94 -14.46
CA VAL A 48 -18.06 11.29 -15.03
C VAL A 48 -19.46 11.89 -15.13
N PHE A 49 -19.63 13.11 -14.61
CA PHE A 49 -20.78 13.94 -14.95
C PHE A 49 -20.49 14.75 -16.21
N ILE A 50 -21.39 14.68 -17.19
CA ILE A 50 -21.33 15.50 -18.39
C ILE A 50 -22.47 16.51 -18.36
N ASP A 51 -22.13 17.80 -18.39
CA ASP A 51 -23.16 18.82 -18.48
C ASP A 51 -23.61 19.03 -19.93
N ASP A 52 -24.78 18.49 -20.28
CA ASP A 52 -25.35 18.62 -21.62
C ASP A 52 -26.49 19.65 -21.66
N GLU A 53 -26.18 20.87 -22.14
CA GLU A 53 -27.16 21.95 -22.30
C GLU A 53 -28.39 21.63 -23.17
N GLN A 54 -28.31 20.67 -24.12
CA GLN A 54 -29.42 20.32 -25.02
C GLN A 54 -30.33 19.22 -24.44
N LEU A 55 -29.85 18.44 -23.47
CA LEU A 55 -30.67 17.49 -22.71
C LEU A 55 -31.52 18.18 -21.62
N ARG A 56 -31.40 19.50 -21.45
CA ARG A 56 -32.08 20.30 -20.41
C ARG A 56 -33.54 20.68 -20.71
N VAL A 57 -34.16 20.14 -21.76
CA VAL A 57 -35.57 20.45 -22.08
C VAL A 57 -36.51 19.69 -21.12
N GLY A 58 -37.14 20.39 -20.17
CA GLY A 58 -38.31 19.90 -19.41
C GLY A 58 -38.10 19.37 -17.98
N LYS A 59 -36.98 19.63 -17.29
CA LYS A 59 -36.79 19.30 -15.86
C LYS A 59 -36.21 20.46 -15.05
N GLU A 60 -36.52 20.49 -13.74
CA GLU A 60 -36.01 21.45 -12.74
C GLU A 60 -34.56 21.06 -12.34
N ILE A 61 -33.58 21.37 -13.21
CA ILE A 61 -32.22 20.79 -13.24
C ILE A 61 -31.19 21.49 -12.33
N GLY A 62 -31.52 22.66 -11.74
CA GLY A 62 -30.56 23.43 -10.93
C GLY A 62 -29.98 22.66 -9.74
N GLY A 63 -30.80 21.83 -9.08
CA GLY A 63 -30.39 21.09 -7.89
C GLY A 63 -29.45 19.90 -8.15
N GLU A 64 -29.64 19.17 -9.24
CA GLU A 64 -28.79 18.01 -9.58
C GLU A 64 -27.41 18.46 -10.08
N LEU A 65 -27.35 19.53 -10.89
CA LEU A 65 -26.10 20.12 -11.37
C LEU A 65 -25.22 20.60 -10.21
N LEU A 66 -25.80 21.36 -9.27
CA LEU A 66 -25.09 21.87 -8.10
C LEU A 66 -24.59 20.71 -7.22
N LYS A 67 -25.42 19.68 -7.01
CA LYS A 67 -24.99 18.46 -6.30
C LYS A 67 -23.85 17.74 -7.01
N ALA A 68 -23.88 17.65 -8.34
CA ALA A 68 -22.80 17.03 -9.11
C ALA A 68 -21.50 17.84 -9.02
N LEU A 69 -21.57 19.17 -9.10
CA LEU A 69 -20.43 20.06 -8.87
C LEU A 69 -19.88 19.88 -7.45
N GLU A 70 -20.73 19.89 -6.43
CA GLU A 70 -20.33 19.72 -5.03
C GLU A 70 -19.74 18.34 -4.73
N ARG A 71 -20.15 17.29 -5.44
CA ARG A 71 -19.65 15.93 -5.23
C ARG A 71 -18.42 15.58 -6.05
N SER A 72 -18.15 16.30 -7.14
CA SER A 72 -17.01 16.03 -8.02
C SER A 72 -15.67 16.41 -7.39
N ARG A 73 -14.63 15.59 -7.64
CA ARG A 73 -13.26 15.82 -7.15
C ARG A 73 -12.41 16.58 -8.17
N ILE A 74 -12.64 16.33 -9.45
CA ILE A 74 -11.91 16.96 -10.55
C ILE A 74 -12.89 17.67 -11.48
N TYR A 75 -12.59 18.91 -11.81
CA TYR A 75 -13.35 19.71 -12.78
C TYR A 75 -12.53 19.91 -14.05
N ILE A 76 -13.12 19.64 -15.22
CA ILE A 76 -12.46 19.82 -16.51
C ILE A 76 -13.31 20.77 -17.36
N PRO A 77 -13.09 22.10 -17.25
CA PRO A 77 -13.70 23.06 -18.16
C PRO A 77 -13.00 23.02 -19.52
N ILE A 78 -13.77 22.78 -20.58
CA ILE A 78 -13.33 22.73 -21.98
C ILE A 78 -13.71 24.05 -22.65
N PHE A 79 -12.79 25.01 -22.59
CA PHE A 79 -12.96 26.34 -23.15
C PHE A 79 -12.91 26.29 -24.68
N SER A 80 -14.01 26.64 -25.32
CA SER A 80 -14.13 26.81 -26.77
C SER A 80 -14.39 28.28 -27.13
N LYS A 81 -14.41 28.61 -28.42
CA LYS A 81 -14.63 29.99 -28.89
C LYS A 81 -15.94 30.59 -28.39
N ASN A 82 -17.01 29.80 -28.31
CA ASN A 82 -18.34 30.27 -27.88
C ASN A 82 -18.67 29.92 -26.43
N PHE A 83 -17.73 29.43 -25.63
CA PHE A 83 -17.99 29.01 -24.24
C PHE A 83 -18.62 30.13 -23.40
N ALA A 84 -18.02 31.32 -23.41
CA ALA A 84 -18.50 32.47 -22.64
C ALA A 84 -19.85 33.05 -23.14
N THR A 85 -20.40 32.55 -24.25
CA THR A 85 -21.74 32.96 -24.71
C THR A 85 -22.87 32.33 -23.89
N SER A 86 -22.59 31.26 -23.15
CA SER A 86 -23.55 30.62 -22.24
C SER A 86 -23.36 31.12 -20.81
N SER A 87 -24.43 31.65 -20.20
CA SER A 87 -24.44 31.99 -18.77
C SER A 87 -24.28 30.76 -17.88
N TRP A 88 -24.71 29.57 -18.35
CA TRP A 88 -24.57 28.33 -17.61
C TRP A 88 -23.12 27.87 -17.50
N CYS A 89 -22.40 27.82 -18.63
CA CYS A 89 -20.98 27.51 -18.63
C CYS A 89 -20.17 28.47 -17.73
N LEU A 90 -20.51 29.76 -17.73
CA LEU A 90 -19.89 30.76 -16.85
C LEU A 90 -20.21 30.52 -15.37
N CYS A 91 -21.46 30.19 -15.06
CA CYS A 91 -21.91 29.89 -13.71
C CYS A 91 -21.23 28.62 -13.16
N GLU A 92 -21.09 27.58 -13.99
CA GLU A 92 -20.38 26.35 -13.63
C GLU A 92 -18.92 26.62 -13.26
N VAL A 93 -18.18 27.36 -14.10
CA VAL A 93 -16.78 27.71 -13.81
C VAL A 93 -16.65 28.51 -12.51
N ALA A 94 -17.56 29.44 -12.25
CA ALA A 94 -17.58 30.18 -10.98
C ALA A 94 -17.81 29.25 -9.78
N HIS A 95 -18.73 28.29 -9.88
CA HIS A 95 -18.97 27.31 -8.81
C HIS A 95 -17.79 26.35 -8.63
N MET A 96 -17.10 25.96 -9.70
CA MET A 96 -15.89 25.14 -9.60
C MET A 96 -14.81 25.84 -8.77
N VAL A 97 -14.55 27.12 -9.04
CA VAL A 97 -13.59 27.94 -8.27
C VAL A 97 -13.97 28.03 -6.80
N GLU A 98 -15.25 28.24 -6.50
CA GLU A 98 -15.74 28.26 -5.12
C GLU A 98 -15.63 26.91 -4.41
N CYS A 99 -15.95 25.82 -5.09
CA CYS A 99 -15.80 24.48 -4.55
C CYS A 99 -14.32 24.17 -4.28
N THR A 100 -13.43 24.52 -5.21
CA THR A 100 -12.00 24.30 -5.09
C THR A 100 -11.40 25.10 -3.93
N SER A 101 -11.71 26.39 -3.82
CA SER A 101 -11.22 27.25 -2.73
C SER A 101 -11.69 26.79 -1.34
N LYS A 102 -12.91 26.25 -1.22
CA LYS A 102 -13.45 25.70 0.04
C LYS A 102 -12.93 24.30 0.39
N SER A 103 -12.21 23.63 -0.51
CA SER A 103 -11.90 22.20 -0.38
C SER A 103 -10.60 21.87 0.38
N ASN A 104 -9.80 22.86 0.76
CA ASN A 104 -8.46 22.67 1.32
C ASN A 104 -7.57 21.73 0.47
N GLY A 105 -7.60 21.92 -0.86
CA GLY A 105 -6.78 21.14 -1.80
C GLY A 105 -7.33 19.78 -2.19
N LYS A 106 -8.54 19.40 -1.75
CA LYS A 106 -9.17 18.11 -2.11
C LYS A 106 -9.75 18.08 -3.52
N LYS A 107 -10.10 19.25 -4.06
CA LYS A 107 -10.70 19.40 -5.40
C LYS A 107 -9.77 20.18 -6.32
N GLU A 108 -9.76 19.81 -7.60
CA GLU A 108 -8.85 20.38 -8.59
C GLU A 108 -9.57 20.79 -9.87
N ILE A 109 -9.06 21.85 -10.52
CA ILE A 109 -9.54 22.31 -11.83
C ILE A 109 -8.44 22.08 -12.86
N HIS A 110 -8.83 21.51 -13.99
CA HIS A 110 -7.97 20.99 -15.03
C HIS A 110 -8.43 21.56 -16.39
N PRO A 111 -8.03 22.80 -16.74
CA PRO A 111 -8.59 23.48 -17.88
C PRO A 111 -8.08 22.94 -19.22
N VAL A 112 -8.99 22.80 -20.19
CA VAL A 112 -8.69 22.42 -21.56
C VAL A 112 -9.05 23.58 -22.49
N PHE A 113 -8.10 24.00 -23.32
CA PHE A 113 -8.27 25.09 -24.29
C PHE A 113 -8.47 24.50 -25.69
N TYR A 114 -9.73 24.41 -26.12
CA TYR A 114 -10.18 23.90 -27.41
C TYR A 114 -10.24 25.04 -28.44
N ASP A 115 -9.19 25.15 -29.27
CA ASP A 115 -9.04 26.18 -30.31
C ASP A 115 -9.22 27.64 -29.83
N VAL A 116 -8.83 27.89 -28.58
CA VAL A 116 -8.73 29.21 -27.93
C VAL A 116 -7.39 29.33 -27.21
N TYR A 117 -6.93 30.55 -26.97
CA TYR A 117 -5.73 30.80 -26.16
C TYR A 117 -6.11 31.02 -24.70
N PRO A 118 -5.23 30.65 -23.74
CA PRO A 118 -5.41 31.03 -22.34
C PRO A 118 -5.61 32.54 -22.13
N ASP A 119 -4.99 33.37 -22.97
CA ASP A 119 -5.15 34.83 -22.92
C ASP A 119 -6.55 35.32 -23.38
N ASP A 120 -7.26 34.54 -24.20
CA ASP A 120 -8.66 34.81 -24.52
C ASP A 120 -9.52 34.65 -23.26
N VAL A 121 -9.31 33.55 -22.53
CA VAL A 121 -10.04 33.22 -21.28
C VAL A 121 -9.64 34.16 -20.13
N LYS A 122 -8.38 34.61 -20.07
CA LYS A 122 -7.92 35.67 -19.14
C LYS A 122 -8.47 37.05 -19.45
N LEU A 123 -9.36 37.19 -20.43
CA LEU A 123 -9.94 38.47 -20.83
C LEU A 123 -8.87 39.48 -21.26
N LYS A 124 -7.82 39.02 -21.94
CA LYS A 124 -6.83 39.93 -22.56
C LYS A 124 -7.18 40.22 -24.00
N SER A 125 -7.82 39.28 -24.70
CA SER A 125 -8.36 39.49 -26.04
C SER A 125 -9.83 39.94 -25.99
N GLN A 126 -10.36 40.24 -27.17
CA GLN A 126 -11.72 40.73 -27.34
C GLN A 126 -12.77 39.60 -27.37
N LEU A 127 -12.35 38.35 -27.64
CA LEU A 127 -13.25 37.21 -27.87
C LEU A 127 -14.23 36.99 -26.71
N TYR A 128 -13.72 36.79 -25.49
CA TYR A 128 -14.58 36.54 -24.32
C TYR A 128 -15.17 37.85 -23.76
N LYS A 129 -14.50 38.99 -23.96
CA LYS A 129 -15.04 40.31 -23.57
C LYS A 129 -16.33 40.65 -24.30
N GLU A 130 -16.38 40.39 -25.61
CA GLU A 130 -17.59 40.59 -26.43
C GLU A 130 -18.73 39.66 -26.00
N ALA A 131 -18.41 38.40 -25.69
CA ALA A 131 -19.40 37.46 -25.18
C ALA A 131 -19.97 37.92 -23.82
N LEU A 132 -19.12 38.34 -22.89
CA LEU A 132 -19.52 38.88 -21.59
C LEU A 132 -20.30 40.18 -21.68
N ALA A 133 -19.98 41.05 -22.65
CA ALA A 133 -20.71 42.30 -22.87
C ALA A 133 -22.19 42.06 -23.22
N LYS A 134 -22.52 40.96 -23.89
CA LYS A 134 -23.91 40.58 -24.19
C LYS A 134 -24.69 40.17 -22.94
N HIS A 135 -24.01 39.68 -21.90
CA HIS A 135 -24.62 39.29 -20.62
C HIS A 135 -24.87 40.49 -19.70
N LYS A 136 -24.15 41.62 -19.90
CA LYS A 136 -24.36 42.88 -19.14
C LYS A 136 -25.79 43.41 -19.19
N MET A 137 -26.53 43.09 -20.25
CA MET A 137 -27.92 43.51 -20.41
C MET A 137 -28.93 42.61 -19.66
N LYS A 138 -28.49 41.44 -19.17
CA LYS A 138 -29.39 40.40 -18.64
C LYS A 138 -29.12 40.03 -17.17
N PHE A 139 -27.89 40.25 -16.69
CA PHE A 139 -27.47 39.80 -15.36
C PHE A 139 -26.94 40.96 -14.50
N PRO A 140 -27.04 40.87 -13.15
CA PRO A 140 -26.50 41.87 -12.25
C PRO A 140 -24.98 42.03 -12.38
N SER A 141 -24.47 43.22 -12.10
CA SER A 141 -23.03 43.51 -12.18
C SER A 141 -22.18 42.63 -11.27
N GLU A 142 -22.71 42.19 -10.13
CA GLU A 142 -21.98 41.34 -9.18
C GLU A 142 -21.74 39.94 -9.74
N GLU A 143 -22.75 39.35 -10.39
CA GLU A 143 -22.66 38.03 -11.00
C GLU A 143 -21.68 38.03 -12.17
N LEU A 144 -21.67 39.09 -12.98
CA LEU A 144 -20.73 39.25 -14.07
C LEU A 144 -19.28 39.36 -13.58
N LYS A 145 -19.04 40.13 -12.51
CA LYS A 145 -17.71 40.20 -11.88
C LYS A 145 -17.28 38.84 -11.33
N ARG A 146 -18.20 38.08 -10.75
CA ARG A 146 -17.93 36.72 -10.26
C ARG A 146 -17.48 35.80 -11.41
N TRP A 147 -18.17 35.83 -12.55
CA TRP A 147 -17.78 35.06 -13.74
C TRP A 147 -16.44 35.51 -14.32
N GLU A 148 -16.23 36.83 -14.45
CA GLU A 148 -14.97 37.41 -14.95
C GLU A 148 -13.77 36.96 -14.11
N ASN A 149 -13.90 37.04 -12.78
CA ASN A 149 -12.84 36.62 -11.86
C ASN A 149 -12.56 35.12 -11.97
N ALA A 150 -13.61 34.29 -12.02
CA ALA A 150 -13.46 32.84 -12.12
C ALA A 150 -12.75 32.41 -13.42
N LEU A 151 -13.09 33.01 -14.56
CA LEU A 151 -12.41 32.76 -15.84
C LEU A 151 -10.92 33.11 -15.76
N VAL A 152 -10.60 34.28 -15.21
CA VAL A 152 -9.20 34.72 -15.05
C VAL A 152 -8.43 33.79 -14.12
N GLU A 153 -9.04 33.34 -13.03
CA GLU A 153 -8.43 32.42 -12.08
C GLU A 153 -8.15 31.05 -12.72
N VAL A 154 -9.15 30.44 -13.35
CA VAL A 154 -8.99 29.14 -14.00
C VAL A 154 -7.99 29.21 -15.16
N ALA A 155 -7.98 30.28 -15.94
CA ALA A 155 -7.03 30.43 -17.05
C ALA A 155 -5.58 30.67 -16.60
N ARG A 156 -5.32 30.96 -15.32
CA ARG A 156 -3.96 30.98 -14.75
C ARG A 156 -3.45 29.59 -14.41
N ILE A 157 -4.33 28.61 -14.25
CA ILE A 157 -3.96 27.21 -14.04
C ILE A 157 -3.37 26.67 -15.33
N LYS A 158 -2.29 25.89 -15.21
CA LYS A 158 -1.67 25.21 -16.35
C LYS A 158 -2.64 24.17 -16.90
N GLY A 159 -3.10 24.37 -18.14
CA GLY A 159 -4.03 23.49 -18.83
C GLY A 159 -3.45 22.87 -20.11
N TRP A 160 -4.31 22.15 -20.85
CA TRP A 160 -3.94 21.56 -22.14
C TRP A 160 -4.48 22.38 -23.30
N GLU A 161 -3.59 22.81 -24.19
CA GLU A 161 -3.95 23.49 -25.42
C GLU A 161 -4.04 22.48 -26.57
N LEU A 162 -5.21 22.40 -27.22
CA LEU A 162 -5.49 21.41 -28.27
C LEU A 162 -5.07 21.85 -29.67
N ARG A 163 -4.87 23.16 -29.85
CA ARG A 163 -4.57 23.75 -31.16
C ARG A 163 -3.33 23.09 -31.79
N ASN A 164 -3.44 22.68 -33.05
CA ASN A 164 -2.40 22.01 -33.83
C ASN A 164 -1.88 20.69 -33.23
N ARG A 165 -2.69 20.02 -32.38
CA ARG A 165 -2.32 18.74 -31.76
C ARG A 165 -3.34 17.66 -32.07
N ARG A 166 -2.92 16.41 -31.89
CA ARG A 166 -3.79 15.24 -32.06
C ARG A 166 -4.69 15.10 -30.83
N HIS A 167 -5.97 15.39 -31.01
CA HIS A 167 -6.98 15.37 -29.95
C HIS A 167 -7.03 14.03 -29.18
N GLY A 168 -6.91 12.90 -29.88
CA GLY A 168 -6.91 11.58 -29.24
C GLY A 168 -5.71 11.32 -28.32
N GLU A 169 -4.54 11.87 -28.65
CA GLU A 169 -3.35 11.75 -27.79
C GLU A 169 -3.53 12.59 -26.51
N ILE A 170 -4.06 13.81 -26.65
CA ILE A 170 -4.38 14.68 -25.50
C ILE A 170 -5.45 14.07 -24.61
N ALA A 171 -6.51 13.51 -25.19
CA ALA A 171 -7.57 12.86 -24.42
C ALA A 171 -7.00 11.72 -23.57
N ARG A 172 -6.12 10.87 -24.14
CA ARG A 172 -5.42 9.82 -23.38
C ARG A 172 -4.55 10.39 -22.26
N PHE A 173 -3.81 11.47 -22.53
CA PHE A 173 -2.99 12.11 -21.49
C PHE A 173 -3.83 12.68 -20.34
N ILE A 174 -4.96 13.31 -20.63
CA ILE A 174 -5.88 13.80 -19.60
C ILE A 174 -6.42 12.62 -18.80
N VAL A 175 -6.84 11.54 -19.45
CA VAL A 175 -7.34 10.34 -18.78
C VAL A 175 -6.28 9.73 -17.86
N ASP A 176 -5.05 9.55 -18.32
CA ASP A 176 -3.94 9.03 -17.52
C ASP A 176 -3.68 9.89 -16.27
N GLU A 177 -3.73 11.21 -16.41
CA GLU A 177 -3.58 12.14 -15.29
C GLU A 177 -4.74 12.05 -14.29
N VAL A 178 -5.97 11.99 -14.80
CA VAL A 178 -7.19 11.88 -13.99
C VAL A 178 -7.21 10.54 -13.24
N VAL A 179 -6.93 9.41 -13.90
CA VAL A 179 -6.83 8.08 -13.27
C VAL A 179 -5.81 8.11 -12.13
N HIS A 180 -4.65 8.73 -12.35
CA HIS A 180 -3.61 8.80 -11.34
C HIS A 180 -4.03 9.64 -10.11
N LYS A 181 -4.79 10.71 -10.30
CA LYS A 181 -5.27 11.59 -9.21
C LYS A 181 -6.45 11.00 -8.45
N ILE A 182 -7.34 10.31 -9.14
CA ILE A 182 -8.54 9.69 -8.55
C ILE A 182 -8.19 8.38 -7.85
N GLY A 183 -7.28 7.59 -8.43
CA GLY A 183 -6.94 6.27 -7.94
C GLY A 183 -6.61 6.27 -6.45
N ASP A 184 -7.25 5.40 -5.69
CA ASP A 184 -6.87 5.18 -4.31
C ASP A 184 -5.47 4.56 -4.31
N LYS A 185 -4.50 5.33 -3.84
CA LYS A 185 -3.11 4.90 -3.74
C LYS A 185 -2.89 4.02 -2.51
N ARG A 186 -3.90 3.85 -1.64
CA ARG A 186 -3.82 2.99 -0.47
C ARG A 186 -3.61 1.53 -0.88
N VAL A 187 -2.90 0.83 -0.02
CA VAL A 187 -2.69 -0.61 -0.13
C VAL A 187 -3.65 -1.34 0.79
N ASP A 188 -4.16 -2.48 0.33
CA ASP A 188 -5.09 -3.29 1.11
C ASP A 188 -4.44 -3.80 2.40
N VAL A 189 -5.11 -3.52 3.52
CA VAL A 189 -4.79 -4.04 4.85
C VAL A 189 -5.77 -5.15 5.23
N PRO A 190 -5.40 -6.07 6.15
CA PRO A 190 -6.30 -7.12 6.62
C PRO A 190 -7.61 -6.55 7.19
N LYS A 191 -8.74 -7.21 6.92
CA LYS A 191 -10.06 -6.76 7.40
C LYS A 191 -10.14 -6.67 8.93
N ASN A 192 -9.55 -7.66 9.61
CA ASN A 192 -9.54 -7.75 11.08
C ASN A 192 -8.28 -7.10 11.68
N LEU A 193 -7.82 -5.98 11.13
CA LEU A 193 -6.63 -5.28 11.61
C LEU A 193 -6.77 -4.87 13.09
N VAL A 194 -5.69 -5.08 13.83
CA VAL A 194 -5.44 -4.50 15.16
C VAL A 194 -4.13 -3.73 15.03
N GLU A 195 -4.20 -2.40 15.11
CA GLU A 195 -3.03 -1.55 14.93
C GLU A 195 -2.17 -1.48 16.20
N ASP A 196 -0.89 -1.81 16.05
CA ASP A 196 0.12 -1.50 17.05
C ASP A 196 0.56 -0.04 16.93
N HIS A 197 -0.14 0.83 17.65
CA HIS A 197 0.09 2.27 17.60
C HIS A 197 1.49 2.66 18.08
N HIS A 198 2.11 1.86 18.96
CA HIS A 198 3.44 2.14 19.48
C HIS A 198 4.50 1.89 18.40
N GLN A 199 4.48 0.71 17.77
CA GLN A 199 5.42 0.39 16.68
C GLN A 199 5.20 1.29 15.45
N ILE A 200 3.94 1.60 15.10
CA ILE A 200 3.63 2.55 14.02
C ILE A 200 4.24 3.92 14.32
N LYS A 201 4.03 4.45 15.53
CA LYS A 201 4.56 5.75 15.93
C LYS A 201 6.09 5.77 15.89
N ALA A 202 6.74 4.73 16.41
CA ALA A 202 8.19 4.62 16.41
C ALA A 202 8.78 4.60 14.99
N ILE A 203 8.12 3.95 14.03
CA ILE A 203 8.53 3.99 12.62
C ILE A 203 8.34 5.39 12.05
N ILE A 204 7.19 6.04 12.27
CA ILE A 204 6.93 7.40 11.77
C ILE A 204 7.93 8.41 12.35
N GLU A 205 8.27 8.30 13.63
CA GLU A 205 9.30 9.13 14.28
C GLU A 205 10.68 8.89 13.67
N LYS A 206 11.07 7.64 13.39
CA LYS A 206 12.32 7.32 12.68
C LYS A 206 12.33 7.83 11.24
N LEU A 207 11.16 7.82 10.57
CA LEU A 207 11.02 8.38 9.23
C LEU A 207 11.19 9.88 9.24
N ASP A 208 10.72 10.59 10.26
CA ASP A 208 10.87 12.05 10.42
C ASP A 208 10.49 12.81 9.14
N ILE A 209 9.21 12.78 8.80
CA ILE A 209 8.67 13.17 7.48
C ILE A 209 8.89 14.67 7.17
N TYR A 210 9.21 15.46 8.18
CA TYR A 210 9.48 16.89 8.08
C TYR A 210 10.94 17.23 7.79
N SER A 211 11.84 16.25 7.85
CA SER A 211 13.24 16.42 7.45
C SER A 211 13.40 16.38 5.93
N ASP A 212 14.27 17.23 5.38
CA ASP A 212 14.53 17.30 3.93
C ASP A 212 15.58 16.28 3.43
N ASP A 213 16.12 15.42 4.29
CA ASP A 213 17.05 14.36 3.89
C ASP A 213 16.37 13.17 3.20
N VAL A 214 17.15 12.21 2.70
CA VAL A 214 16.67 10.93 2.18
C VAL A 214 16.93 9.86 3.24
N ARG A 215 15.88 9.14 3.66
CA ARG A 215 16.00 8.13 4.73
C ARG A 215 15.56 6.75 4.28
N PHE A 216 16.32 5.76 4.72
CA PHE A 216 16.04 4.35 4.56
C PHE A 216 15.75 3.73 5.92
N ILE A 217 14.65 2.98 6.01
CA ILE A 217 14.32 2.18 7.20
C ILE A 217 14.16 0.73 6.80
N GLY A 218 14.91 -0.15 7.47
CA GLY A 218 14.81 -1.59 7.35
C GLY A 218 14.00 -2.19 8.50
N ILE A 219 12.76 -2.57 8.21
CA ILE A 219 11.87 -3.30 9.10
C ILE A 219 12.20 -4.79 9.00
N HIS A 220 12.77 -5.38 10.04
CA HIS A 220 13.17 -6.78 10.06
C HIS A 220 12.54 -7.58 11.21
N GLY A 221 12.63 -8.91 11.11
CA GLY A 221 12.04 -9.83 12.09
C GLY A 221 11.59 -11.15 11.47
N MET A 222 11.15 -12.06 12.33
CA MET A 222 10.72 -13.42 11.98
C MET A 222 9.53 -13.47 10.99
N GLY A 223 9.34 -14.60 10.32
CA GLY A 223 8.14 -14.86 9.52
C GLY A 223 6.86 -14.76 10.36
N GLY A 224 5.79 -14.17 9.80
CA GLY A 224 4.49 -14.06 10.48
C GLY A 224 4.36 -13.00 11.58
N ILE A 225 5.42 -12.25 11.90
CA ILE A 225 5.43 -11.23 12.96
C ILE A 225 4.66 -9.94 12.62
N GLY A 226 4.28 -9.73 11.35
CA GLY A 226 3.47 -8.59 10.91
C GLY A 226 4.21 -7.45 10.19
N LYS A 227 5.47 -7.64 9.76
CA LYS A 227 6.26 -6.62 9.02
C LYS A 227 5.52 -5.99 7.83
N THR A 228 4.96 -6.82 6.95
CA THR A 228 4.20 -6.37 5.76
C THR A 228 2.95 -5.60 6.15
N THR A 229 2.23 -6.04 7.18
CA THR A 229 1.05 -5.33 7.68
C THR A 229 1.43 -3.97 8.26
N LEU A 230 2.52 -3.92 9.04
CA LEU A 230 3.03 -2.70 9.64
C LEU A 230 3.46 -1.68 8.57
N SER A 231 4.19 -2.11 7.54
CA SER A 231 4.61 -1.24 6.44
C SER A 231 3.43 -0.73 5.61
N LYS A 232 2.40 -1.56 5.37
CA LYS A 232 1.16 -1.15 4.70
C LYS A 232 0.40 -0.07 5.47
N VAL A 233 0.27 -0.24 6.79
CA VAL A 233 -0.42 0.74 7.65
C VAL A 233 0.35 2.06 7.68
N VAL A 234 1.68 2.01 7.84
CA VAL A 234 2.52 3.22 7.77
C VAL A 234 2.38 3.88 6.40
N PHE A 235 2.47 3.14 5.30
CA PHE A 235 2.30 3.68 3.96
C PHE A 235 0.95 4.38 3.77
N ASN A 236 -0.15 3.76 4.19
CA ASN A 236 -1.50 4.34 4.09
C ASN A 236 -1.68 5.60 4.94
N LYS A 237 -0.92 5.75 6.03
CA LYS A 237 -0.95 6.97 6.86
C LYS A 237 -0.16 8.12 6.22
N LEU A 238 0.84 7.83 5.40
CA LEU A 238 1.82 8.83 4.95
C LEU A 238 1.75 9.17 3.47
N TYR A 239 1.13 8.33 2.62
CA TYR A 239 1.23 8.48 1.16
C TYR A 239 0.76 9.84 0.61
N SER A 240 -0.10 10.56 1.34
CA SER A 240 -0.58 11.89 0.94
C SER A 240 0.48 12.99 1.03
N ASP A 241 1.56 12.76 1.79
CA ASP A 241 2.60 13.76 2.06
C ASP A 241 3.77 13.72 1.06
N PHE A 242 3.63 12.93 -0.01
CA PHE A 242 4.67 12.63 -1.00
C PHE A 242 4.16 12.82 -2.43
N ASP A 243 5.05 13.28 -3.31
CA ASP A 243 4.75 13.53 -4.73
C ASP A 243 4.59 12.23 -5.53
N GLY A 244 5.32 11.20 -5.13
CA GLY A 244 5.32 9.89 -5.77
C GLY A 244 5.35 8.78 -4.73
N VAL A 245 4.49 7.78 -4.89
CA VAL A 245 4.37 6.69 -3.91
C VAL A 245 4.31 5.34 -4.60
N CYS A 246 5.01 4.36 -4.03
CA CYS A 246 5.04 3.01 -4.56
C CYS A 246 5.09 1.97 -3.45
N PHE A 247 4.23 0.97 -3.54
CA PHE A 247 4.33 -0.24 -2.72
C PHE A 247 4.57 -1.44 -3.62
N LEU A 248 5.76 -2.04 -3.51
CA LEU A 248 6.13 -3.25 -4.21
C LEU A 248 5.90 -4.45 -3.29
N ASN A 249 4.72 -5.06 -3.42
CA ASN A 249 4.34 -6.29 -2.70
C ASN A 249 5.25 -7.46 -3.07
N ASP A 250 5.70 -8.20 -2.05
CA ASP A 250 6.45 -9.47 -2.11
C ASP A 250 7.47 -9.58 -3.26
N ILE A 251 8.67 -9.05 -3.05
CA ILE A 251 9.77 -9.07 -4.02
C ILE A 251 10.60 -10.37 -3.92
N ARG A 252 10.32 -11.24 -2.93
CA ARG A 252 11.09 -12.46 -2.65
C ARG A 252 11.30 -13.31 -3.91
N GLY A 253 12.53 -13.76 -4.13
CA GLY A 253 12.89 -14.61 -5.27
C GLY A 253 12.97 -13.88 -6.61
N ALA A 254 12.64 -12.59 -6.69
CA ALA A 254 12.72 -11.83 -7.92
C ALA A 254 14.17 -11.71 -8.40
N THR A 255 14.43 -12.16 -9.63
CA THR A 255 15.72 -12.11 -10.31
C THR A 255 15.48 -11.90 -11.80
N GLY A 256 16.49 -11.42 -12.54
CA GLY A 256 16.43 -11.26 -13.99
C GLY A 256 15.18 -10.47 -14.44
N HIS A 257 14.31 -11.12 -15.20
CA HIS A 257 13.07 -10.54 -15.72
C HIS A 257 12.09 -10.09 -14.62
N GLY A 258 11.93 -10.83 -13.53
CA GLY A 258 11.02 -10.45 -12.44
C GLY A 258 11.41 -9.10 -11.82
N LEU A 259 12.71 -8.82 -11.73
CA LEU A 259 13.20 -7.55 -11.20
C LEU A 259 12.95 -6.38 -12.16
N ILE A 260 12.99 -6.63 -13.47
CA ILE A 260 12.61 -5.63 -14.48
C ILE A 260 11.13 -5.26 -14.33
N GLU A 261 10.26 -6.22 -14.03
CA GLU A 261 8.84 -5.95 -13.77
C GLU A 261 8.65 -5.06 -12.54
N PHE A 262 9.39 -5.30 -11.46
CA PHE A 262 9.38 -4.43 -10.28
C PHE A 262 9.87 -3.02 -10.60
N GLN A 263 10.92 -2.86 -11.41
CA GLN A 263 11.38 -1.54 -11.88
C GLN A 263 10.30 -0.82 -12.71
N LYS A 264 9.62 -1.53 -13.62
CA LYS A 264 8.48 -0.99 -14.38
C LYS A 264 7.31 -0.59 -13.48
N LYS A 265 6.99 -1.42 -12.48
CA LYS A 265 5.92 -1.14 -11.51
C LYS A 265 6.25 0.10 -10.67
N LEU A 266 7.49 0.23 -10.20
CA LEU A 266 7.96 1.43 -9.52
C LEU A 266 7.80 2.66 -10.40
N LEU A 267 8.35 2.64 -11.61
CA LEU A 267 8.31 3.78 -12.51
C LEU A 267 6.89 4.17 -12.95
N SER A 268 6.00 3.19 -13.17
CA SER A 268 4.60 3.46 -13.54
C SER A 268 3.77 4.07 -12.41
N SER A 269 4.19 3.89 -11.15
CA SER A 269 3.60 4.58 -10.00
C SER A 269 4.10 6.01 -9.83
N MET A 270 5.27 6.33 -10.40
CA MET A 270 5.87 7.67 -10.33
C MET A 270 5.48 8.52 -11.55
N VAL A 271 5.39 7.97 -12.76
CA VAL A 271 5.22 8.74 -13.99
C VAL A 271 3.84 8.52 -14.61
N HIS A 272 3.17 9.61 -14.97
CA HIS A 272 1.86 9.58 -15.65
C HIS A 272 1.93 8.95 -17.05
N PHE A 273 3.05 9.08 -17.76
CA PHE A 273 3.25 8.59 -19.12
C PHE A 273 3.78 7.14 -19.15
N ARG A 274 2.90 6.18 -18.83
CA ARG A 274 3.23 4.74 -18.77
C ARG A 274 3.84 4.18 -20.07
N ASN A 275 3.46 4.74 -21.22
CA ASN A 275 3.86 4.24 -22.54
C ASN A 275 5.25 4.72 -23.01
N ALA A 276 5.88 5.67 -22.32
CA ALA A 276 7.17 6.23 -22.74
C ALA A 276 8.39 5.48 -22.17
N ILE A 277 8.20 4.65 -21.14
CA ILE A 277 9.31 4.01 -20.41
C ILE A 277 9.51 2.58 -20.93
N GLN A 278 10.42 2.44 -21.89
CA GLN A 278 10.85 1.13 -22.38
C GLN A 278 12.14 0.68 -21.68
N ILE A 279 12.00 -0.06 -20.58
CA ILE A 279 13.14 -0.66 -19.88
C ILE A 279 13.65 -1.86 -20.69
N LYS A 280 14.88 -1.75 -21.20
CA LYS A 280 15.53 -2.81 -21.99
C LYS A 280 16.14 -3.90 -21.11
N ASP A 281 16.76 -3.48 -20.01
CA ASP A 281 17.44 -4.35 -19.05
C ASP A 281 17.43 -3.74 -17.65
N ILE A 282 17.93 -4.49 -16.66
CA ILE A 282 17.96 -4.07 -15.26
C ILE A 282 18.73 -2.75 -15.06
N ARG A 283 19.85 -2.56 -15.75
CA ARG A 283 20.71 -1.39 -15.57
C ARG A 283 20.04 -0.15 -16.16
N ASP A 284 19.36 -0.31 -17.29
CA ASP A 284 18.51 0.72 -17.88
C ASP A 284 17.38 1.10 -16.90
N GLY A 285 16.75 0.12 -16.26
CA GLY A 285 15.72 0.36 -15.23
C GLY A 285 16.25 1.13 -14.03
N MET A 286 17.46 0.83 -13.54
CA MET A 286 18.12 1.58 -12.46
C MET A 286 18.31 3.06 -12.84
N LYS A 287 18.80 3.33 -14.06
CA LYS A 287 18.99 4.70 -14.57
C LYS A 287 17.67 5.46 -14.66
N TRP A 288 16.60 4.79 -15.09
CA TRP A 288 15.27 5.39 -15.12
C TRP A 288 14.75 5.72 -13.72
N ILE A 289 14.91 4.81 -12.76
CA ILE A 289 14.51 5.05 -11.36
C ILE A 289 15.23 6.29 -10.83
N GLN A 290 16.56 6.34 -10.97
CA GLN A 290 17.34 7.50 -10.56
C GLN A 290 16.86 8.79 -11.24
N ARG A 291 16.68 8.79 -12.57
CA ARG A 291 16.26 9.97 -13.32
C ARG A 291 14.88 10.48 -12.92
N VAL A 292 13.95 9.59 -12.62
CA VAL A 292 12.57 9.94 -12.27
C VAL A 292 12.45 10.37 -10.82
N CYS A 293 13.16 9.69 -9.92
CA CYS A 293 13.00 9.90 -8.48
C CYS A 293 13.91 11.00 -7.91
N CYS A 294 15.01 11.36 -8.58
CA CYS A 294 16.01 12.31 -8.04
C CYS A 294 15.49 13.74 -7.82
N THR A 295 14.35 14.10 -8.39
CA THR A 295 13.76 15.46 -8.29
C THR A 295 12.46 15.49 -7.49
N ARG A 296 12.08 14.37 -6.86
CA ARG A 296 10.75 14.20 -6.25
C ARG A 296 10.85 13.71 -4.83
N LYS A 297 9.93 14.17 -3.99
CA LYS A 297 9.76 13.63 -2.64
C LYS A 297 8.95 12.33 -2.75
N VAL A 298 9.61 11.17 -2.64
CA VAL A 298 8.96 9.86 -2.85
C VAL A 298 8.84 9.01 -1.58
N LEU A 299 7.77 8.21 -1.49
CA LEU A 299 7.60 7.15 -0.49
C LEU A 299 7.58 5.79 -1.18
N ILE A 300 8.61 4.97 -0.95
CA ILE A 300 8.73 3.65 -1.58
C ILE A 300 8.79 2.57 -0.50
N VAL A 301 7.97 1.53 -0.65
CA VAL A 301 8.05 0.31 0.18
C VAL A 301 8.49 -0.87 -0.67
N LEU A 302 9.59 -1.49 -0.26
CA LEU A 302 10.12 -2.74 -0.82
C LEU A 302 9.80 -3.88 0.15
N ASP A 303 8.74 -4.63 -0.14
CA ASP A 303 8.25 -5.67 0.77
C ASP A 303 8.92 -7.03 0.51
N ASN A 304 9.40 -7.64 1.59
CA ASN A 304 9.90 -9.01 1.69
C ASN A 304 11.14 -9.29 0.83
N LEU A 305 12.16 -8.44 0.93
CA LEU A 305 13.45 -8.66 0.28
C LEU A 305 14.17 -9.88 0.89
N ASP A 306 14.68 -10.75 0.02
CA ASP A 306 15.44 -11.95 0.38
C ASP A 306 16.87 -11.98 -0.21
N LYS A 307 17.18 -11.06 -1.12
CA LYS A 307 18.53 -10.92 -1.69
C LYS A 307 18.97 -9.46 -1.71
N LYS A 308 20.23 -9.24 -1.34
CA LYS A 308 20.88 -7.92 -1.40
C LYS A 308 20.80 -7.27 -2.79
N GLU A 309 20.98 -8.08 -3.83
CA GLU A 309 20.92 -7.66 -5.23
C GLU A 309 19.60 -6.95 -5.59
N GLN A 310 18.48 -7.32 -4.97
CA GLN A 310 17.18 -6.68 -5.20
C GLN A 310 17.18 -5.24 -4.68
N LEU A 311 17.72 -5.02 -3.48
CA LEU A 311 17.85 -3.68 -2.89
C LEU A 311 18.74 -2.79 -3.75
N GLU A 312 19.92 -3.29 -4.13
CA GLU A 312 20.89 -2.56 -4.95
C GLU A 312 20.31 -2.08 -6.29
N LYS A 313 19.37 -2.85 -6.85
CA LYS A 313 18.79 -2.60 -8.18
C LYS A 313 17.47 -1.84 -8.17
N LEU A 314 16.79 -1.74 -7.02
CA LEU A 314 15.53 -1.02 -6.84
C LEU A 314 15.69 0.30 -6.09
N ALA A 315 16.56 0.33 -5.08
CA ALA A 315 16.82 1.51 -4.25
C ALA A 315 18.28 1.51 -3.75
N GLY A 316 19.21 1.53 -4.71
CA GLY A 316 20.62 1.24 -4.42
C GLY A 316 21.38 2.34 -3.68
N LYS A 317 20.98 3.61 -3.80
CA LYS A 317 21.70 4.75 -3.20
C LYS A 317 20.75 5.90 -2.84
N CYS A 318 21.16 6.73 -1.88
CA CYS A 318 20.39 7.90 -1.47
C CYS A 318 20.28 8.97 -2.57
N ASP A 319 21.32 9.13 -3.40
CA ASP A 319 21.37 10.10 -4.51
C ASP A 319 20.42 9.77 -5.68
N TRP A 320 19.69 8.64 -5.61
CA TRP A 320 18.63 8.31 -6.55
C TRP A 320 17.33 9.06 -6.27
N PHE A 321 17.19 9.64 -5.09
CA PHE A 321 15.92 10.17 -4.59
C PHE A 321 16.04 11.66 -4.25
N GLY A 322 14.96 12.40 -4.50
CA GLY A 322 14.89 13.82 -4.15
C GLY A 322 14.82 14.03 -2.64
N LEU A 323 15.10 15.26 -2.21
CA LEU A 323 15.01 15.68 -0.81
C LEU A 323 13.64 15.34 -0.20
N GLY A 324 13.64 14.93 1.07
CA GLY A 324 12.46 14.51 1.82
C GLY A 324 11.95 13.09 1.50
N SER A 325 12.66 12.31 0.69
CA SER A 325 12.23 10.95 0.30
C SER A 325 12.41 9.91 1.39
N ARG A 326 11.51 8.93 1.44
CA ARG A 326 11.46 7.85 2.43
C ARG A 326 11.36 6.49 1.77
N ILE A 327 12.32 5.61 2.08
CA ILE A 327 12.37 4.25 1.57
C ILE A 327 12.23 3.29 2.74
N ILE A 328 11.20 2.45 2.70
CA ILE A 328 10.92 1.43 3.70
C ILE A 328 11.21 0.07 3.08
N ILE A 329 11.99 -0.75 3.77
CA ILE A 329 12.34 -2.10 3.36
C ILE A 329 11.77 -3.05 4.41
N THR A 330 11.11 -4.12 3.99
CA THR A 330 10.80 -5.22 4.90
C THR A 330 11.63 -6.44 4.52
N THR A 331 12.20 -7.12 5.51
CA THR A 331 12.99 -8.33 5.27
C THR A 331 12.96 -9.27 6.47
N ARG A 332 13.28 -10.54 6.26
CA ARG A 332 13.56 -11.49 7.33
C ARG A 332 15.04 -11.52 7.70
N ASP A 333 15.90 -11.03 6.80
CA ASP A 333 17.35 -11.10 6.91
C ASP A 333 17.94 -9.70 7.10
N LYS A 334 18.34 -9.38 8.34
CA LYS A 334 18.98 -8.12 8.69
C LYS A 334 20.29 -7.90 7.93
N GLY A 335 20.96 -8.98 7.48
CA GLY A 335 22.20 -8.90 6.70
C GLY A 335 22.04 -8.09 5.40
N ILE A 336 20.83 -8.09 4.81
CA ILE A 336 20.49 -7.29 3.61
C ILE A 336 20.60 -5.79 3.89
N LEU A 337 20.40 -5.36 5.13
CA LEU A 337 20.37 -3.94 5.53
C LEU A 337 21.78 -3.40 5.86
N MET A 338 22.75 -4.27 6.17
CA MET A 338 24.05 -3.87 6.72
C MET A 338 25.03 -3.33 5.67
N THR A 339 24.80 -3.57 4.39
CA THR A 339 25.87 -3.43 3.37
C THR A 339 25.98 -2.07 2.69
N GLN A 340 25.14 -1.10 3.05
CA GLN A 340 25.24 0.27 2.52
C GLN A 340 26.39 1.08 3.17
N MET A 341 27.10 0.54 4.17
CA MET A 341 28.17 1.25 4.87
C MET A 341 29.53 1.28 4.16
N GLU A 342 29.74 0.51 3.08
CA GLU A 342 31.10 0.27 2.55
C GLU A 342 31.46 1.03 1.27
N SER A 343 30.84 2.19 0.99
CA SER A 343 31.20 2.97 -0.21
C SER A 343 31.24 4.47 0.05
N SER A 344 32.13 4.91 0.94
CA SER A 344 32.70 6.27 0.88
C SER A 344 34.02 6.33 1.64
N ASN A 345 35.11 5.98 0.95
CA ASN A 345 36.38 6.62 1.23
C ASN A 345 36.25 8.10 0.83
N LYS A 346 36.33 8.98 1.83
CA LYS A 346 36.46 10.45 1.84
C LYS A 346 35.30 11.15 2.53
N GLU A 347 35.57 11.60 3.76
CA GLU A 347 35.31 12.93 4.34
C GLU A 347 34.14 13.80 3.80
N ASP A 348 33.00 13.22 3.44
CA ASP A 348 31.79 14.01 3.16
C ASP A 348 30.77 13.77 4.28
N LEU A 349 30.78 14.68 5.26
CA LEU A 349 29.94 14.69 6.46
C LEU A 349 28.45 14.95 6.17
N SER A 350 28.02 14.92 4.91
CA SER A 350 26.71 15.34 4.44
C SER A 350 25.79 14.20 3.95
N GLN A 351 26.23 12.93 3.96
CA GLN A 351 25.39 11.79 3.55
C GLN A 351 24.69 11.08 4.71
N PRO A 352 23.44 10.59 4.53
CA PRO A 352 22.74 9.81 5.55
C PRO A 352 23.52 8.55 5.94
N LYS A 353 23.73 8.40 7.25
CA LYS A 353 24.32 7.23 7.91
C LYS A 353 23.43 5.98 7.72
N GLY A 354 23.70 5.18 6.68
CA GLY A 354 23.19 3.82 6.52
C GLY A 354 21.66 3.65 6.54
N ILE A 355 21.21 2.40 6.56
CA ILE A 355 19.79 2.05 6.71
C ILE A 355 19.47 1.97 8.21
N LEU A 356 18.48 2.72 8.67
CA LEU A 356 18.01 2.65 10.06
C LEU A 356 17.27 1.34 10.28
N ASP A 357 17.72 0.53 11.24
CA ASP A 357 17.08 -0.71 11.58
C ASP A 357 15.88 -0.52 12.52
N PHE A 358 14.87 -1.35 12.30
CA PHE A 358 13.69 -1.49 13.13
C PHE A 358 13.32 -2.97 13.23
N GLU A 359 13.59 -3.58 14.38
CA GLU A 359 13.13 -4.94 14.65
C GLU A 359 11.67 -4.93 15.09
N VAL A 360 10.82 -5.70 14.41
CA VAL A 360 9.42 -5.85 14.80
C VAL A 360 9.32 -6.79 15.99
N HIS A 361 8.62 -6.34 17.03
CA HIS A 361 8.38 -7.12 18.22
C HIS A 361 7.07 -7.90 18.14
N ALA A 362 6.97 -8.95 18.96
CA ALA A 362 5.72 -9.70 19.11
C ALA A 362 4.59 -8.76 19.59
N MET A 363 3.37 -9.11 19.21
CA MET A 363 2.20 -8.29 19.53
C MET A 363 1.95 -8.31 21.04
N GLU A 364 1.56 -7.15 21.58
CA GLU A 364 1.14 -7.06 22.99
C GLU A 364 -0.03 -8.01 23.26
N PHE A 365 -0.09 -8.58 24.47
CA PHE A 365 -1.05 -9.64 24.77
C PHE A 365 -2.49 -9.21 24.49
N ASP A 366 -2.88 -8.00 24.92
CA ASP A 366 -4.24 -7.48 24.70
C ASP A 366 -4.56 -7.31 23.22
N GLN A 367 -3.59 -6.91 22.40
CA GLN A 367 -3.75 -6.77 20.96
C GLN A 367 -3.90 -8.14 20.28
N ALA A 368 -3.06 -9.11 20.67
CA ALA A 368 -3.13 -10.48 20.17
C ALA A 368 -4.46 -11.15 20.57
N PHE A 369 -4.92 -10.90 21.79
CA PHE A 369 -6.20 -11.42 22.29
C PHE A 369 -7.40 -10.82 21.55
N ARG A 370 -7.36 -9.52 21.23
CA ARG A 370 -8.36 -8.87 20.39
C ARG A 370 -8.34 -9.39 18.96
N LEU A 371 -7.15 -9.55 18.36
CA LEU A 371 -7.01 -10.13 17.02
C LEU A 371 -7.59 -11.54 16.97
N PHE A 372 -7.24 -12.39 17.94
CA PHE A 372 -7.80 -13.72 18.10
C PHE A 372 -9.33 -13.68 18.18
N SER A 373 -9.87 -12.76 18.98
CA SER A 373 -11.32 -12.62 19.17
C SER A 373 -12.03 -12.22 17.89
N LYS A 374 -11.45 -11.29 17.10
CA LYS A 374 -12.02 -10.88 15.81
C LYS A 374 -12.09 -12.04 14.82
N HIS A 375 -11.03 -12.84 14.73
CA HIS A 375 -10.99 -13.99 13.82
C HIS A 375 -11.87 -15.15 14.29
N THR A 376 -12.06 -15.31 15.61
CA THR A 376 -12.82 -16.44 16.17
C THR A 376 -14.31 -16.16 16.32
N PHE A 377 -14.67 -14.95 16.75
CA PHE A 377 -16.04 -14.59 17.14
C PHE A 377 -16.63 -13.44 16.32
N GLY A 378 -15.83 -12.76 15.49
CA GLY A 378 -16.26 -11.55 14.78
C GLY A 378 -16.40 -10.31 15.68
N SER A 379 -15.86 -10.35 16.91
CA SER A 379 -15.93 -9.28 17.91
C SER A 379 -14.56 -9.02 18.56
N ASP A 380 -14.37 -7.84 19.17
CA ASP A 380 -13.12 -7.52 19.89
C ASP A 380 -12.90 -8.34 21.17
N SER A 381 -13.92 -9.06 21.66
CA SER A 381 -13.84 -9.89 22.87
C SER A 381 -14.46 -11.28 22.65
N PRO A 382 -13.98 -12.31 23.34
CA PRO A 382 -14.58 -13.64 23.29
C PRO A 382 -15.89 -13.71 24.07
N ILE A 383 -16.68 -14.75 23.80
CA ILE A 383 -17.86 -15.10 24.60
C ILE A 383 -17.37 -15.60 25.98
N LYS A 384 -18.10 -15.27 27.07
CA LYS A 384 -17.72 -15.55 28.48
C LYS A 384 -17.15 -16.96 28.70
N ASP A 385 -17.80 -17.95 28.12
CA ASP A 385 -17.46 -19.37 28.24
C ASP A 385 -16.10 -19.77 27.63
N TYR A 386 -15.60 -18.97 26.69
CA TYR A 386 -14.38 -19.23 25.92
C TYR A 386 -13.20 -18.35 26.35
N VAL A 387 -13.38 -17.44 27.32
CA VAL A 387 -12.34 -16.51 27.78
C VAL A 387 -11.07 -17.26 28.20
N ALA A 388 -11.20 -18.26 29.08
CA ALA A 388 -10.06 -19.03 29.58
C ALA A 388 -9.34 -19.80 28.47
N LEU A 389 -10.09 -20.44 27.56
CA LEU A 389 -9.50 -21.18 26.44
C LEU A 389 -8.81 -20.25 25.43
N SER A 390 -9.39 -19.08 25.16
CA SER A 390 -8.79 -18.05 24.32
C SER A 390 -7.47 -17.57 24.90
N TYR A 391 -7.43 -17.33 26.22
CA TYR A 391 -6.22 -16.94 26.93
C TYR A 391 -5.12 -18.01 26.81
N THR A 392 -5.47 -19.28 27.00
CA THR A 392 -4.50 -20.38 26.86
C THR A 392 -3.95 -20.49 25.45
N ILE A 393 -4.80 -20.39 24.42
CA ILE A 393 -4.37 -20.50 23.01
C ILE A 393 -3.43 -19.35 22.63
N VAL A 394 -3.80 -18.10 22.96
CA VAL A 394 -3.00 -16.91 22.61
C VAL A 394 -1.61 -16.97 23.25
N ASN A 395 -1.52 -17.42 24.51
CA ASN A 395 -0.23 -17.65 25.16
C ASN A 395 0.55 -18.81 24.53
N LYS A 396 -0.13 -19.89 24.15
CA LYS A 396 0.52 -21.06 23.55
C LYS A 396 1.20 -20.75 22.22
N VAL A 397 0.68 -19.78 21.46
CA VAL A 397 1.30 -19.33 20.20
C VAL A 397 2.24 -18.13 20.35
N ASP A 398 2.55 -17.77 21.60
CA ASP A 398 3.42 -16.65 21.98
C ASP A 398 3.11 -15.37 21.19
N ARG A 399 1.81 -15.08 21.01
CA ARG A 399 1.32 -13.82 20.42
C ARG A 399 1.82 -13.55 18.99
N LEU A 400 2.27 -14.58 18.27
CA LEU A 400 2.64 -14.45 16.85
C LEU A 400 1.39 -14.12 16.01
N PRO A 401 1.28 -12.95 15.37
CA PRO A 401 0.04 -12.52 14.71
C PRO A 401 -0.50 -13.52 13.69
N LEU A 402 0.38 -14.09 12.87
CA LEU A 402 -0.02 -15.12 11.90
C LEU A 402 -0.62 -16.36 12.58
N ALA A 403 -0.02 -16.85 13.67
CA ALA A 403 -0.52 -18.03 14.36
C ALA A 403 -1.87 -17.76 15.03
N VAL A 404 -2.03 -16.57 15.62
CA VAL A 404 -3.28 -16.09 16.19
C VAL A 404 -4.40 -16.06 15.16
N GLU A 405 -4.14 -15.49 13.98
CA GLU A 405 -5.10 -15.41 12.87
C GLU A 405 -5.50 -16.79 12.35
N VAL A 406 -4.52 -17.66 12.07
CA VAL A 406 -4.76 -19.01 11.52
C VAL A 406 -5.62 -19.84 12.47
N ILE A 407 -5.30 -19.83 13.76
CA ILE A 407 -6.03 -20.64 14.76
C ILE A 407 -7.41 -20.07 15.03
N GLY A 408 -7.54 -18.74 15.16
CA GLY A 408 -8.84 -18.12 15.36
C GLY A 408 -9.79 -18.38 14.20
N SER A 409 -9.29 -18.27 12.97
CA SER A 409 -10.07 -18.56 11.75
C SER A 409 -10.44 -20.05 11.67
N PHE A 410 -9.53 -20.95 12.01
CA PHE A 410 -9.81 -22.40 12.09
C PHE A 410 -10.94 -22.70 13.08
N LEU A 411 -10.90 -22.12 14.28
CA LEU A 411 -11.92 -22.32 15.31
C LEU A 411 -13.27 -21.74 14.90
N CYS A 412 -13.29 -20.59 14.23
CA CYS A 412 -14.51 -19.99 13.69
C CYS A 412 -15.16 -20.88 12.62
N CYS A 413 -14.36 -21.30 11.62
CA CYS A 413 -14.84 -22.14 10.52
C CYS A 413 -15.34 -23.49 11.02
N CYS A 414 -14.51 -24.23 11.77
CA CYS A 414 -14.90 -25.54 12.28
C CYS A 414 -16.03 -25.46 13.31
N GLY A 415 -16.05 -24.42 14.16
CA GLY A 415 -17.12 -24.20 15.12
C GLY A 415 -18.49 -23.92 14.46
N SER A 416 -18.49 -23.40 13.23
CA SER A 416 -19.70 -23.11 12.47
C SER A 416 -20.25 -24.32 11.71
N THR A 417 -19.41 -25.31 11.41
CA THR A 417 -19.78 -26.53 10.68
C THR A 417 -20.22 -27.69 11.57
N LEU A 418 -20.01 -27.60 12.88
CA LEU A 418 -20.37 -28.66 13.82
C LEU A 418 -21.87 -28.72 14.10
N GLU A 419 -22.38 -29.95 14.29
CA GLU A 419 -23.78 -30.19 14.62
C GLU A 419 -24.21 -29.50 15.93
N PRO A 420 -25.51 -29.15 16.09
CA PRO A 420 -26.02 -28.41 17.26
C PRO A 420 -25.72 -29.05 18.62
N TYR A 421 -25.55 -30.38 18.66
CA TYR A 421 -25.36 -31.16 19.89
C TYR A 421 -23.88 -31.40 20.23
N PHE A 422 -22.94 -31.03 19.35
CA PHE A 422 -21.52 -31.23 19.61
C PHE A 422 -20.99 -30.15 20.56
N ASP A 423 -20.34 -30.56 21.65
CA ASP A 423 -19.68 -29.60 22.55
C ASP A 423 -18.48 -28.98 21.85
N LYS A 424 -18.68 -27.75 21.37
CA LYS A 424 -17.65 -26.94 20.70
C LYS A 424 -16.41 -26.73 21.57
N ARG A 425 -16.47 -26.87 22.91
CA ARG A 425 -15.27 -26.80 23.76
C ARG A 425 -14.31 -27.96 23.52
N ASN A 426 -14.78 -29.11 23.04
CA ASN A 426 -13.91 -30.24 22.70
C ASN A 426 -13.01 -29.91 21.50
N LEU A 427 -13.53 -29.21 20.49
CA LEU A 427 -12.74 -28.71 19.36
C LEU A 427 -11.57 -27.84 19.84
N TRP A 428 -11.79 -26.97 20.81
CA TRP A 428 -10.76 -26.10 21.37
C TRP A 428 -9.71 -26.88 22.18
N LYS A 429 -10.14 -27.87 22.97
CA LYS A 429 -9.24 -28.77 23.70
C LYS A 429 -8.38 -29.59 22.73
N ASP A 430 -8.96 -30.09 21.65
CA ASP A 430 -8.22 -30.84 20.64
C ASP A 430 -7.29 -29.94 19.82
N THR A 431 -7.68 -28.68 19.59
CA THR A 431 -6.80 -27.66 19.00
C THR A 431 -5.58 -27.42 19.88
N LEU A 432 -5.74 -27.31 21.20
CA LEU A 432 -4.62 -27.20 22.14
C LEU A 432 -3.70 -28.42 22.08
N LYS A 433 -4.26 -29.65 22.10
CA LYS A 433 -3.47 -30.88 21.93
C LYS A 433 -2.73 -30.94 20.60
N LYS A 434 -3.30 -30.36 19.54
CA LYS A 434 -2.63 -30.27 18.24
C LYS A 434 -1.47 -29.29 18.28
N LEU A 435 -1.61 -28.16 18.96
CA LEU A 435 -0.52 -27.19 19.17
C LEU A 435 0.65 -27.80 19.96
N ASP A 436 0.39 -28.75 20.86
CA ASP A 436 1.45 -29.49 21.55
C ASP A 436 2.32 -30.34 20.61
N ARG A 437 1.83 -30.66 19.41
CA ARG A 437 2.57 -31.43 18.40
C ARG A 437 3.37 -30.55 17.44
N GLY A 438 3.20 -29.22 17.50
CA GLY A 438 3.87 -28.25 16.65
C GLY A 438 2.91 -27.23 16.03
N PRO A 439 3.46 -26.26 15.27
CA PRO A 439 2.65 -25.17 14.71
C PRO A 439 1.64 -25.68 13.66
N PHE A 440 0.57 -24.92 13.44
CA PHE A 440 -0.39 -25.24 12.38
C PHE A 440 0.27 -25.18 10.99
N LYS A 441 -0.24 -25.95 10.01
CA LYS A 441 0.38 -26.07 8.67
C LYS A 441 0.69 -24.71 8.05
N ASP A 442 -0.29 -23.82 7.97
CA ASP A 442 -0.10 -22.50 7.34
C ASP A 442 0.94 -21.63 8.07
N VAL A 443 1.08 -21.80 9.39
CA VAL A 443 2.14 -21.15 10.19
C VAL A 443 3.49 -21.79 9.90
N ARG A 444 3.54 -23.13 9.86
CA ARG A 444 4.75 -23.90 9.55
C ARG A 444 5.28 -23.52 8.19
N ASP A 445 4.44 -23.52 7.15
CA ASP A 445 4.84 -23.20 5.78
C ASP A 445 5.51 -21.81 5.71
N VAL A 446 4.99 -20.82 6.43
CA VAL A 446 5.58 -19.47 6.46
C VAL A 446 6.91 -19.43 7.21
N LEU A 447 7.04 -20.13 8.34
CA LEU A 447 8.28 -20.20 9.12
C LEU A 447 9.36 -21.03 8.41
N MET A 448 8.95 -22.08 7.71
CA MET A 448 9.81 -23.02 6.97
C MET A 448 10.64 -22.31 5.90
N ILE A 449 10.12 -21.26 5.26
CA ILE A 449 10.85 -20.43 4.29
C ILE A 449 12.21 -19.95 4.85
N SER A 450 12.25 -19.54 6.12
CA SER A 450 13.50 -19.06 6.73
C SER A 450 14.48 -20.21 7.02
N TYR A 451 13.95 -21.40 7.37
CA TYR A 451 14.72 -22.61 7.65
C TYR A 451 15.28 -23.25 6.36
N GLU A 452 14.48 -23.37 5.31
CA GLU A 452 14.88 -23.97 4.04
C GLU A 452 16.04 -23.23 3.39
N GLY A 453 16.09 -21.90 3.55
CA GLY A 453 17.18 -21.08 3.04
C GLY A 453 18.49 -21.19 3.83
N LEU A 454 18.56 -21.98 4.90
CA LEU A 454 19.78 -22.25 5.65
C LEU A 454 20.60 -23.35 4.97
N GLU A 455 21.92 -23.27 5.12
CA GLU A 455 22.83 -24.37 4.75
C GLU A 455 22.74 -25.53 5.77
N ASN A 456 23.27 -26.70 5.43
CA ASN A 456 23.08 -27.91 6.22
C ASN A 456 23.61 -27.78 7.65
N GLU A 457 24.81 -27.23 7.82
CA GLU A 457 25.43 -27.02 9.12
C GLU A 457 24.60 -26.04 9.98
N GLN A 458 24.02 -25.03 9.34
CA GLN A 458 23.16 -24.04 9.99
C GLN A 458 21.81 -24.64 10.40
N LYS A 459 21.29 -25.59 9.61
CA LYS A 459 20.08 -26.36 9.95
C LYS A 459 20.32 -27.23 11.17
N GLU A 460 21.43 -27.94 11.24
CA GLU A 460 21.78 -28.76 12.42
C GLU A 460 21.85 -27.89 13.69
N VAL A 461 22.58 -26.76 13.64
CA VAL A 461 22.66 -25.81 14.76
C VAL A 461 21.28 -25.28 15.15
N PHE A 462 20.42 -24.96 14.18
CA PHE A 462 19.04 -24.52 14.44
C PHE A 462 18.22 -25.60 15.17
N LEU A 463 18.28 -26.84 14.70
CA LEU A 463 17.54 -27.96 15.29
C LEU A 463 18.03 -28.28 16.71
N ASP A 464 19.34 -28.24 16.94
CA ASP A 464 19.95 -28.41 18.25
C ASP A 464 19.47 -27.35 19.25
N ILE A 465 19.43 -26.07 18.83
CA ILE A 465 18.91 -25.00 19.69
C ILE A 465 17.43 -25.22 20.01
N ALA A 466 16.62 -25.58 19.01
CA ALA A 466 15.18 -25.81 19.19
C ALA A 466 14.89 -27.00 20.14
N CYS A 467 15.72 -28.04 20.09
CA CYS A 467 15.51 -29.25 20.88
C CYS A 467 16.12 -29.16 22.28
N PHE A 468 17.35 -28.64 22.39
CA PHE A 468 18.17 -28.79 23.61
C PHE A 468 18.59 -27.47 24.23
N PHE A 469 18.92 -26.45 23.43
CA PHE A 469 19.63 -25.27 23.95
C PHE A 469 18.79 -23.99 24.03
N THR A 470 17.47 -24.08 23.89
CA THR A 470 16.60 -22.92 24.13
C THR A 470 16.63 -22.54 25.61
N ASN A 471 16.95 -21.28 25.92
CA ASN A 471 17.19 -20.73 27.25
C ASN A 471 18.41 -21.33 27.97
N GLU A 472 19.37 -21.88 27.24
CA GLU A 472 20.65 -22.38 27.75
C GLU A 472 21.81 -21.45 27.37
N ASP A 473 22.88 -21.46 28.18
CA ASP A 473 24.09 -20.67 27.91
C ASP A 473 24.79 -21.15 26.63
N LYS A 474 25.17 -20.21 25.77
CA LYS A 474 25.72 -20.53 24.44
C LYS A 474 27.12 -21.14 24.43
N THR A 475 27.86 -21.08 25.54
CA THR A 475 29.29 -21.41 25.58
C THR A 475 29.54 -22.88 25.26
N TYR A 476 28.79 -23.79 25.89
CA TYR A 476 28.96 -25.22 25.68
C TYR A 476 28.51 -25.68 24.27
N PRO A 477 27.32 -25.29 23.76
CA PRO A 477 26.90 -25.62 22.39
C PRO A 477 27.90 -25.18 21.33
N ILE A 478 28.51 -23.98 21.48
CA ILE A 478 29.52 -23.49 20.53
C ILE A 478 30.71 -24.45 20.45
N ILE A 479 31.23 -24.92 21.59
CA ILE A 479 32.36 -25.87 21.63
C ILE A 479 31.96 -27.21 21.00
N MET A 480 30.73 -27.69 21.27
CA MET A 480 30.22 -28.93 20.69
C MET A 480 30.16 -28.84 19.16
N TRP A 481 29.58 -27.77 18.62
CA TRP A 481 29.45 -27.55 17.18
C TRP A 481 30.79 -27.32 16.49
N ASP A 482 31.76 -26.71 17.17
CA ASP A 482 33.12 -26.53 16.64
C ASP A 482 33.80 -27.89 16.42
N ASN A 483 33.70 -28.79 17.40
CA ASN A 483 34.21 -30.16 17.26
C ASN A 483 33.49 -30.97 16.17
N CYS A 484 32.25 -30.62 15.83
CA CYS A 484 31.48 -31.22 14.73
C CYS A 484 31.75 -30.56 13.36
N ASN A 485 32.64 -29.56 13.28
CA ASN A 485 32.90 -28.76 12.08
C ASN A 485 31.66 -28.02 11.52
N TYR A 486 30.72 -27.62 12.38
CA TYR A 486 29.50 -26.89 11.98
C TYR A 486 29.71 -25.37 11.82
N ASN A 487 30.94 -24.88 12.00
CA ASN A 487 31.26 -23.46 11.91
C ASN A 487 30.32 -22.59 12.79
N PRO A 488 30.27 -22.82 14.11
CA PRO A 488 29.24 -22.27 14.99
C PRO A 488 29.12 -20.75 14.93
N HIS A 489 30.23 -20.03 14.78
CA HIS A 489 30.20 -18.57 14.68
C HIS A 489 29.48 -18.08 13.42
N ILE A 490 29.64 -18.76 12.28
CA ILE A 490 28.96 -18.44 11.02
C ILE A 490 27.47 -18.80 11.17
N ALA A 491 27.18 -20.01 11.66
CA ALA A 491 25.81 -20.47 11.85
C ALA A 491 25.01 -19.55 12.78
N ILE A 492 25.53 -19.24 13.96
CA ILE A 492 24.88 -18.34 14.93
C ILE A 492 24.66 -16.94 14.32
N SER A 493 25.66 -16.41 13.61
CA SER A 493 25.54 -15.11 12.94
C SER A 493 24.38 -15.10 11.94
N ILE A 494 24.26 -16.13 11.10
CA ILE A 494 23.18 -16.24 10.11
C ILE A 494 21.81 -16.41 10.78
N LEU A 495 21.73 -17.23 11.84
CA LEU A 495 20.48 -17.42 12.58
C LEU A 495 20.00 -16.13 13.26
N LEU A 496 20.92 -15.32 13.80
CA LEU A 496 20.63 -13.98 14.35
C LEU A 496 20.19 -13.02 13.26
N GLN A 497 20.92 -12.96 12.14
CA GLN A 497 20.58 -12.11 11.00
C GLN A 497 19.17 -12.41 10.47
N ARG A 498 18.79 -13.69 10.41
CA ARG A 498 17.47 -14.15 9.95
C ARG A 498 16.36 -14.09 11.00
N SER A 499 16.65 -13.50 12.17
CA SER A 499 15.71 -13.37 13.28
C SER A 499 15.10 -14.71 13.71
N LEU A 500 15.87 -15.80 13.61
CA LEU A 500 15.47 -17.15 14.04
C LEU A 500 15.79 -17.39 15.51
N ILE A 501 16.85 -16.75 16.02
CA ILE A 501 17.25 -16.79 17.43
C ILE A 501 17.60 -15.38 17.91
N LYS A 502 17.71 -15.23 19.24
CA LYS A 502 18.34 -14.10 19.92
C LYS A 502 19.33 -14.62 20.95
N ILE A 503 20.24 -13.75 21.39
CA ILE A 503 21.09 -14.02 22.55
C ILE A 503 20.74 -12.95 23.59
N GLY A 504 20.30 -13.40 24.76
CA GLY A 504 19.97 -12.51 25.88
C GLY A 504 21.23 -11.91 26.52
N ASP A 505 21.01 -10.90 27.37
CA ASP A 505 22.09 -10.29 28.17
C ASP A 505 22.74 -11.28 29.14
N ASP A 506 22.02 -12.35 29.47
CA ASP A 506 22.49 -13.48 30.26
C ASP A 506 23.29 -14.52 29.44
N ASN A 507 23.65 -14.20 28.20
CA ASN A 507 24.42 -15.03 27.28
C ASN A 507 23.70 -16.32 26.83
N LYS A 508 22.38 -16.39 27.02
CA LYS A 508 21.58 -17.56 26.66
C LYS A 508 20.92 -17.43 25.30
N PHE A 509 20.75 -18.56 24.62
CA PHE A 509 19.95 -18.60 23.41
C PHE A 509 18.47 -18.41 23.73
N TRP A 510 17.81 -17.60 22.92
CA TRP A 510 16.36 -17.47 22.94
C TRP A 510 15.80 -17.75 21.55
N MET A 511 14.70 -18.49 21.50
CA MET A 511 14.00 -18.82 20.27
C MET A 511 12.50 -18.66 20.51
N HIS A 512 11.82 -17.98 19.60
CA HIS A 512 10.38 -17.80 19.68
C HIS A 512 9.67 -19.17 19.69
N ASP A 513 8.65 -19.33 20.53
CA ASP A 513 7.99 -20.62 20.78
C ASP A 513 7.54 -21.33 19.49
N GLN A 514 6.88 -20.62 18.57
CA GLN A 514 6.49 -21.18 17.27
C GLN A 514 7.66 -21.61 16.37
N VAL A 515 8.83 -20.98 16.46
CA VAL A 515 10.03 -21.39 15.72
C VAL A 515 10.71 -22.59 16.37
N ARG A 516 10.78 -22.60 17.71
CA ARG A 516 11.24 -23.76 18.48
C ARG A 516 10.39 -24.99 18.18
N ASP A 517 9.07 -24.82 18.21
CA ASP A 517 8.13 -25.91 17.98
C ASP A 517 8.15 -26.37 16.52
N LEU A 518 8.50 -25.50 15.56
CA LEU A 518 8.83 -25.91 14.19
C LEU A 518 10.07 -26.81 14.16
N GLY A 519 11.17 -26.42 14.80
CA GLY A 519 12.39 -27.24 14.83
C GLY A 519 12.15 -28.62 15.44
N ARG A 520 11.40 -28.69 16.54
CA ARG A 520 10.98 -29.96 17.16
C ARG A 520 10.09 -30.79 16.25
N TYR A 521 9.19 -30.14 15.51
CA TYR A 521 8.34 -30.82 14.53
C TYR A 521 9.17 -31.45 13.40
N ILE A 522 10.17 -30.73 12.87
CA ILE A 522 11.06 -31.22 11.80
C ILE A 522 11.77 -32.51 12.22
N ILE A 523 12.37 -32.53 13.42
CA ILE A 523 13.04 -33.73 13.96
C ILE A 523 12.07 -34.92 14.09
N LEU A 524 10.83 -34.68 14.51
CA LEU A 524 9.84 -35.75 14.65
C LEU A 524 9.41 -36.35 13.29
N GLU A 525 9.42 -35.56 12.22
CA GLU A 525 9.11 -36.03 10.86
C GLU A 525 10.30 -36.74 10.20
N GLU A 526 11.52 -36.25 10.43
CA GLU A 526 12.74 -36.87 9.88
C GLU A 526 13.11 -38.16 10.61
N TYR A 527 12.81 -38.23 11.91
CA TYR A 527 13.03 -39.40 12.76
C TYR A 527 11.70 -39.86 13.40
N PRO A 528 10.74 -40.35 12.60
CA PRO A 528 9.50 -40.90 13.15
C PRO A 528 9.90 -42.04 14.07
N ARG A 529 9.40 -42.04 15.31
CA ARG A 529 9.69 -43.07 16.31
C ARG A 529 9.60 -44.45 15.66
N LYS A 530 10.75 -45.07 15.35
CA LYS A 530 10.83 -46.52 15.31
C LYS A 530 10.50 -46.93 16.73
N GLU A 531 9.34 -47.55 16.93
CA GLU A 531 9.00 -48.19 18.19
C GLU A 531 10.23 -49.00 18.63
N CYS A 532 10.90 -48.57 19.69
CA CYS A 532 11.90 -49.42 20.34
C CYS A 532 11.14 -50.68 20.79
N PRO A 533 11.45 -51.87 20.26
CA PRO A 533 10.88 -53.10 20.80
C PRO A 533 11.25 -53.12 22.27
N ARG A 534 10.23 -53.12 23.14
CA ARG A 534 10.42 -53.10 24.58
C ARG A 534 11.40 -54.20 24.99
N LYS A 535 12.42 -53.75 25.72
CA LYS A 535 13.30 -54.46 26.65
C LYS A 535 12.85 -55.89 26.99
N TYR A 536 13.80 -56.81 26.84
CA TYR A 536 13.97 -58.04 27.61
C TYR A 536 13.16 -58.08 28.91
N SER A 537 12.16 -58.95 28.96
CA SER A 537 11.61 -59.48 30.20
C SER A 537 12.65 -60.41 30.83
N ARG A 538 13.26 -59.97 31.92
CA ARG A 538 13.82 -60.84 32.96
C ARG A 538 13.12 -60.51 34.28
N ALA A 539 12.13 -61.32 34.61
CA ALA A 539 11.85 -61.87 35.93
C ALA A 539 10.85 -63.01 35.71
#